data_AF-A0A094AM97-F1
#
_entry.id   AF-A0A094AM97-F1
#
_cell.length_a   1.000
_cell.length_b   1.000
_cell.length_c   1.000
_cell.angle_alpha   90.00
_cell.angle_beta   90.00
_cell.angle_gamma   90.00
#
_symmetry.space_group_name_H-M   'P 1'
#
loop_
_entity.id
_entity.type
_entity.pdbx_description
1 polymer ?
#
loop_
_entity_poly.entity_id
_entity_poly.type
_entity_poly.pdbx_seq_one_letter_code
_entity_poly.pdbx_strand_id
1 'polypeptide(L)'
;AEEETAKKAAKAEEEAAKKVLKEAAKVVAEQEAAAQEAAAQEAAAQQLKDDEARANEKTAPAAEYVDSASTSATSPSPSTTKSTASPQGKPQDFEPDFVLFGKELDAMSIHHNVLKVLKYNTKDKPKSRKSPKRGTPAPDSPSSPEKERKPAKNGYVYVYTSERCAGHVKIGMTSTTPQGRVDQWEQRCNLFKTRLISDPESHPFLHCELVEKLIKAELNNYRRKYACPICRNDSGEPVQHGEWYAISGDVALETVRKWRSWLVDQQPYSEDGVMQPRWSEKYKTFLEKTALVPTNTDPAGKNKWVDAWVQPLTNKEELSFKYSDSTKEVEYWRLGIHDFLWHYFEIFGHFERTGKKFVVILPLLFTVSIVSLAALGIFLYISARCAFIFVVSTIMVWLWRR
;
A
#
# COMPACT_ATOMS: atom_id res chain seq x y z
N ALA A 1 -53.62 10.19 -22.55
CA ALA A 1 -53.03 9.73 -21.28
C ALA A 1 -51.51 9.56 -21.42
N GLU A 2 -51.04 8.68 -22.30
CA GLU A 2 -49.59 8.40 -22.48
C GLU A 2 -48.75 9.63 -22.88
N GLU A 3 -49.26 10.45 -23.81
CA GLU A 3 -48.56 11.68 -24.24
C GLU A 3 -48.43 12.72 -23.09
N GLU A 4 -49.45 12.79 -22.22
CA GLU A 4 -49.44 13.71 -21.07
C GLU A 4 -48.47 13.24 -19.99
N THR A 5 -48.37 11.92 -19.76
CA THR A 5 -47.36 11.33 -18.87
C THR A 5 -45.94 11.53 -19.40
N ALA A 6 -45.71 11.40 -20.70
CA ALA A 6 -44.39 11.64 -21.30
C ALA A 6 -43.95 13.12 -21.15
N LYS A 7 -44.87 14.07 -21.38
CA LYS A 7 -44.59 15.51 -21.19
C LYS A 7 -44.28 15.86 -19.73
N LYS A 8 -44.97 15.22 -18.76
CA LYS A 8 -44.69 15.39 -17.32
C LYS A 8 -43.32 14.83 -16.93
N ALA A 9 -42.94 13.67 -17.47
CA ALA A 9 -41.63 13.07 -17.22
C ALA A 9 -40.48 13.94 -17.77
N ALA A 10 -40.60 14.42 -19.01
CA ALA A 10 -39.58 15.28 -19.62
C ALA A 10 -39.39 16.60 -18.85
N LYS A 11 -40.49 17.21 -18.37
CA LYS A 11 -40.42 18.44 -17.56
C LYS A 11 -39.74 18.19 -16.22
N ALA A 12 -40.00 17.05 -15.58
CA ALA A 12 -39.36 16.68 -14.32
C ALA A 12 -37.85 16.42 -14.49
N GLU A 13 -37.44 15.82 -15.60
CA GLU A 13 -36.03 15.58 -15.92
C GLU A 13 -35.28 16.90 -16.20
N GLU A 14 -35.90 17.84 -16.93
CA GLU A 14 -35.33 19.17 -17.16
C GLU A 14 -35.17 19.96 -15.86
N GLU A 15 -36.15 19.90 -14.96
CA GLU A 15 -36.09 20.57 -13.66
C GLU A 15 -35.02 19.96 -12.74
N ALA A 16 -34.87 18.63 -12.77
CA ALA A 16 -33.79 17.94 -12.07
C ALA A 16 -32.41 18.33 -12.61
N ALA A 17 -32.24 18.40 -13.93
CA ALA A 17 -30.98 18.82 -14.57
C ALA A 17 -30.61 20.26 -14.20
N LYS A 18 -31.58 21.19 -14.18
CA LYS A 18 -31.35 22.58 -13.74
C LYS A 18 -30.93 22.66 -12.27
N LYS A 19 -31.50 21.82 -11.40
CA LYS A 19 -31.12 21.76 -9.99
C LYS A 19 -29.68 21.27 -9.82
N VAL A 20 -29.27 20.24 -10.56
CA VAL A 20 -27.90 19.71 -10.54
C VAL A 20 -26.89 20.77 -11.03
N LEU A 21 -27.20 21.47 -12.12
CA LEU A 21 -26.32 22.54 -12.64
C LEU A 21 -26.18 23.70 -11.65
N LYS A 22 -27.26 24.08 -10.97
CA LYS A 22 -27.21 25.14 -9.94
C LYS A 22 -26.35 24.74 -8.74
N GLU A 23 -26.45 23.49 -8.29
CA GLU A 23 -25.64 22.99 -7.18
C GLU A 23 -24.16 22.89 -7.58
N ALA A 24 -23.87 22.43 -8.80
CA ALA A 24 -22.50 22.38 -9.33
C ALA A 24 -21.87 23.78 -9.42
N ALA A 25 -22.62 24.77 -9.91
CA ALA A 25 -22.14 26.16 -9.96
C ALA A 25 -21.85 26.74 -8.58
N LYS A 26 -22.66 26.39 -7.57
CA LYS A 26 -22.42 26.78 -6.18
C LYS A 26 -21.12 26.18 -5.62
N VAL A 27 -20.87 24.89 -5.87
CA VAL A 27 -19.64 24.21 -5.43
C VAL A 27 -18.40 24.84 -6.09
N VAL A 28 -18.46 25.16 -7.38
CA VAL A 28 -17.35 25.83 -8.08
C VAL A 28 -17.06 27.20 -7.46
N ALA A 29 -18.09 28.00 -7.15
CA ALA A 29 -17.91 29.30 -6.52
C ALA A 29 -17.32 29.20 -5.11
N GLU A 30 -17.71 28.19 -4.32
CA GLU A 30 -17.12 27.92 -3.00
C GLU A 30 -15.64 27.49 -3.11
N GLN A 31 -15.29 26.71 -4.12
CA GLN A 31 -13.89 26.31 -4.38
C GLN A 31 -13.02 27.49 -4.82
N GLU A 32 -13.52 28.37 -5.68
CA GLU A 32 -12.80 29.58 -6.09
C GLU A 32 -12.58 30.54 -4.92
N ALA A 33 -13.58 30.71 -4.04
CA ALA A 33 -13.45 31.53 -2.84
C ALA A 33 -12.39 30.96 -1.88
N ALA A 34 -12.39 29.63 -1.65
CA ALA A 34 -11.39 28.97 -0.81
C ALA A 34 -9.97 29.08 -1.40
N ALA A 35 -9.82 28.98 -2.72
CA ALA A 35 -8.53 29.16 -3.39
C ALA A 35 -8.00 30.59 -3.26
N GLN A 36 -8.87 31.61 -3.36
CA GLN A 36 -8.49 33.01 -3.15
C GLN A 36 -8.07 33.28 -1.71
N GLU A 37 -8.76 32.70 -0.73
CA GLU A 37 -8.38 32.83 0.68
C GLU A 37 -7.03 32.17 0.98
N ALA A 38 -6.78 30.97 0.44
CA ALA A 38 -5.49 30.29 0.59
C ALA A 38 -4.33 31.11 -0.03
N ALA A 39 -4.54 31.69 -1.21
CA ALA A 39 -3.55 32.57 -1.85
C ALA A 39 -3.28 33.83 -1.02
N ALA A 40 -4.31 34.42 -0.40
CA ALA A 40 -4.15 35.57 0.48
C ALA A 40 -3.36 35.22 1.76
N GLN A 41 -3.60 34.04 2.34
CA GLN A 41 -2.85 33.56 3.51
C GLN A 41 -1.38 33.29 3.17
N GLU A 42 -1.09 32.71 2.00
CA GLU A 42 0.28 32.47 1.55
C GLU A 42 1.03 33.80 1.32
N ALA A 43 0.38 34.78 0.69
CA ALA A 43 0.95 36.11 0.50
C ALA A 43 1.26 36.81 1.83
N ALA A 44 0.37 36.71 2.82
CA ALA A 44 0.60 37.24 4.16
C ALA A 44 1.77 36.54 4.88
N ALA A 45 1.87 35.22 4.75
CA ALA A 45 2.98 34.46 5.32
C ALA A 45 4.33 34.81 4.68
N GLN A 46 4.34 35.14 3.39
CA GLN A 46 5.55 35.58 2.70
C GLN A 46 5.99 36.98 3.17
N GLN A 47 5.05 37.92 3.34
CA GLN A 47 5.36 39.25 3.88
C GLN A 47 6.01 39.18 5.26
N LEU A 48 5.52 38.31 6.15
CA LEU A 48 6.11 38.13 7.49
C LEU A 48 7.57 37.65 7.42
N LYS A 49 7.90 36.77 6.49
CA LYS A 49 9.28 36.29 6.30
C LYS A 49 10.20 37.39 5.78
N ASP A 50 9.70 38.21 4.87
CA ASP A 50 10.48 39.30 4.29
C ASP A 50 10.75 40.41 5.33
N ASP A 51 9.77 40.69 6.20
CA ASP A 51 9.94 41.63 7.32
C ASP A 51 10.92 41.11 8.38
N GLU A 52 10.90 39.80 8.69
CA GLU A 52 11.86 39.17 9.60
C GLU A 52 13.30 39.19 9.04
N ALA A 53 13.46 38.93 7.74
CA ALA A 53 14.75 39.04 7.06
C ALA A 53 15.31 40.47 7.11
N ARG A 54 14.45 41.48 6.88
CA ARG A 54 14.81 42.90 6.97
C ARG A 54 15.18 43.33 8.40
N ALA A 55 14.53 42.77 9.42
CA ALA A 55 14.86 43.07 10.81
C ALA A 55 16.25 42.52 11.21
N ASN A 56 16.61 41.33 10.72
CA ASN A 56 17.91 40.71 11.01
C ASN A 56 19.09 41.41 10.33
N GLU A 57 18.89 42.01 9.15
CA GLU A 57 19.94 42.75 8.44
C GLU A 57 20.37 44.05 9.18
N LYS A 58 19.50 44.60 10.04
CA LYS A 58 19.77 45.84 10.78
C LYS A 58 20.58 45.67 12.07
N THR A 59 20.96 44.44 12.44
CA THR A 59 21.55 44.14 13.77
C THR A 59 22.98 43.60 13.73
N ALA A 60 23.73 43.78 12.63
CA ALA A 60 25.14 43.41 12.58
C ALA A 60 26.04 44.54 13.15
N PRO A 61 26.78 44.31 14.27
CA PRO A 61 27.77 45.27 14.74
C PRO A 61 29.04 45.19 13.88
N ALA A 62 29.55 46.36 13.48
CA ALA A 62 30.84 46.50 12.83
C ALA A 62 31.95 46.06 13.81
N ALA A 63 32.55 44.89 13.56
CA ALA A 63 33.69 44.40 14.32
C ALA A 63 35.00 44.82 13.66
N GLU A 64 35.76 45.57 14.45
CA GLU A 64 37.05 46.20 14.19
C GLU A 64 38.16 45.14 14.02
N TYR A 65 39.06 45.41 13.08
CA TYR A 65 40.20 44.60 12.68
C TYR A 65 41.36 44.81 13.67
N VAL A 66 41.84 43.75 14.33
CA VAL A 66 43.08 43.82 15.13
C VAL A 66 44.00 42.65 14.78
N ASP A 67 45.18 43.04 14.31
CA ASP A 67 46.33 42.25 13.91
C ASP A 67 47.18 41.90 15.14
N SER A 68 47.76 40.69 15.23
CA SER A 68 48.94 40.42 16.08
C SER A 68 49.57 39.04 15.85
N ALA A 69 50.90 39.06 15.82
CA ALA A 69 51.80 37.98 15.46
C ALA A 69 52.43 37.27 16.67
N SER A 70 52.92 36.04 16.40
CA SER A 70 54.14 35.38 16.90
C SER A 70 54.31 35.04 18.41
N THR A 71 54.53 33.75 18.73
CA THR A 71 55.83 33.20 19.21
C THR A 71 55.78 31.73 19.74
N SER A 72 56.74 30.94 19.27
CA SER A 72 57.65 30.01 20.00
C SER A 72 57.19 28.74 20.75
N ALA A 73 57.53 27.59 20.15
CA ALA A 73 58.28 26.40 20.64
C ALA A 73 58.12 25.85 22.09
N THR A 74 57.90 24.52 22.20
CA THR A 74 58.72 23.52 22.96
C THR A 74 58.09 22.11 22.87
N SER A 75 58.92 21.09 22.56
CA SER A 75 58.68 19.62 22.67
C SER A 75 59.87 19.00 23.44
N PRO A 76 59.97 17.69 23.81
CA PRO A 76 59.13 16.51 23.48
C PRO A 76 58.98 15.41 24.61
N SER A 77 58.32 14.28 24.22
CA SER A 77 58.52 12.86 24.61
C SER A 77 57.41 12.16 25.44
N PRO A 78 57.29 10.81 25.43
CA PRO A 78 56.71 10.03 24.33
C PRO A 78 55.66 9.00 24.82
N SER A 79 54.62 8.72 24.04
CA SER A 79 53.77 7.53 24.29
C SER A 79 53.31 6.86 23.00
N THR A 80 53.93 5.70 22.80
CA THR A 80 53.39 4.43 22.30
C THR A 80 52.30 4.49 21.20
N THR A 81 52.82 4.30 19.99
CA THR A 81 52.21 3.82 18.75
C THR A 81 51.02 2.86 18.88
N LYS A 82 49.88 3.26 18.31
CA LYS A 82 49.01 2.37 17.52
C LYS A 82 48.56 3.10 16.26
N SER A 83 49.40 3.01 15.24
CA SER A 83 49.20 3.63 13.93
C SER A 83 48.00 2.97 13.23
N THR A 84 46.87 3.66 13.24
CA THR A 84 45.80 3.45 12.27
C THR A 84 45.87 4.65 11.35
N ALA A 85 46.53 4.48 10.21
CA ALA A 85 46.65 5.53 9.21
C ALA A 85 45.26 5.90 8.68
N SER A 86 44.69 6.96 9.24
CA SER A 86 43.52 7.63 8.68
C SER A 86 44.04 8.54 7.56
N PRO A 87 43.64 8.34 6.29
CA PRO A 87 44.07 9.22 5.22
C PRO A 87 43.33 10.56 5.36
N GLN A 88 43.95 11.50 6.07
CA GLN A 88 43.56 12.91 6.12
C GLN A 88 43.96 13.61 4.81
N GLY A 89 43.40 13.16 3.69
CA GLY A 89 43.25 14.04 2.52
C GLY A 89 42.03 14.92 2.76
N LYS A 90 42.14 16.23 2.56
CA LYS A 90 40.95 17.09 2.43
C LYS A 90 40.00 16.41 1.44
N PRO A 91 38.67 16.38 1.66
CA PRO A 91 37.73 15.79 0.72
C PRO A 91 37.92 16.50 -0.62
N GLN A 92 38.65 15.87 -1.54
CA GLN A 92 38.78 16.33 -2.90
C GLN A 92 37.37 16.42 -3.49
N ASP A 93 37.20 17.29 -4.49
CA ASP A 93 35.98 17.45 -5.27
C ASP A 93 35.62 16.13 -5.96
N PHE A 94 34.99 15.25 -5.19
CA PHE A 94 34.51 13.97 -5.65
C PHE A 94 33.21 14.21 -6.40
N GLU A 95 33.28 13.98 -7.71
CA GLU A 95 32.11 13.91 -8.57
C GLU A 95 31.68 12.43 -8.66
N PRO A 96 30.46 12.07 -8.24
CA PRO A 96 29.99 10.70 -8.29
C PRO A 96 29.82 10.23 -9.74
N ASP A 97 30.55 9.17 -10.11
CA ASP A 97 30.31 8.45 -11.37
C ASP A 97 29.06 7.57 -11.24
N PHE A 98 27.94 8.09 -11.72
CA PHE A 98 26.65 7.39 -11.70
C PHE A 98 26.55 6.39 -12.86
N VAL A 99 26.49 5.11 -12.51
CA VAL A 99 26.22 4.03 -13.46
C VAL A 99 24.80 3.47 -13.27
N LEU A 100 24.25 2.82 -14.30
CA LEU A 100 22.96 2.14 -14.20
C LEU A 100 23.00 1.09 -13.06
N PHE A 101 21.96 1.08 -12.19
CA PHE A 101 21.96 0.20 -11.02
C PHE A 101 21.99 -1.29 -11.41
N GLY A 102 21.29 -1.65 -12.49
CA GLY A 102 21.17 -3.00 -13.03
C GLY A 102 21.11 -3.01 -14.56
N LYS A 103 20.41 -3.98 -15.12
CA LYS A 103 20.08 -3.99 -16.55
C LYS A 103 18.84 -3.13 -16.79
N GLU A 104 18.78 -2.51 -17.95
CA GLU A 104 17.54 -1.92 -18.43
C GLU A 104 16.49 -3.03 -18.61
N LEU A 105 15.27 -2.76 -18.18
CA LEU A 105 14.16 -3.69 -18.23
C LEU A 105 13.14 -3.20 -19.25
N ASP A 106 12.54 -4.13 -20.00
CA ASP A 106 11.36 -3.82 -20.78
C ASP A 106 10.15 -3.49 -19.88
N ALA A 107 9.11 -2.90 -20.46
CA ALA A 107 7.91 -2.48 -19.73
C ALA A 107 7.20 -3.64 -19.00
N MET A 108 7.22 -4.85 -19.57
CA MET A 108 6.60 -6.03 -18.97
C MET A 108 7.41 -6.54 -17.76
N SER A 109 8.72 -6.46 -17.82
CA SER A 109 9.63 -6.77 -16.72
C SER A 109 9.47 -5.78 -15.56
N ILE A 110 9.31 -4.47 -15.85
CA ILE A 110 8.98 -3.45 -14.84
C ILE A 110 7.62 -3.77 -14.21
N HIS A 111 6.61 -4.02 -15.04
CA HIS A 111 5.28 -4.40 -14.59
C HIS A 111 5.29 -5.63 -13.68
N HIS A 112 6.00 -6.69 -14.08
CA HIS A 112 6.18 -7.89 -13.26
C HIS A 112 6.88 -7.60 -11.92
N ASN A 113 7.90 -6.74 -11.91
CA ASN A 113 8.59 -6.34 -10.70
C ASN A 113 7.65 -5.60 -9.74
N VAL A 114 6.80 -4.69 -10.23
CA VAL A 114 5.84 -4.01 -9.38
C VAL A 114 4.79 -4.98 -8.86
N LEU A 115 4.21 -5.87 -9.69
CA LEU A 115 3.27 -6.89 -9.23
C LEU A 115 3.87 -7.81 -8.15
N LYS A 116 5.14 -8.17 -8.31
CA LYS A 116 5.90 -8.94 -7.31
C LYS A 116 6.03 -8.17 -5.99
N VAL A 117 6.22 -6.86 -6.05
CA VAL A 117 6.25 -6.00 -4.85
C VAL A 117 4.85 -5.87 -4.23
N LEU A 118 3.80 -5.76 -5.05
CA LEU A 118 2.40 -5.69 -4.60
C LEU A 118 1.97 -6.93 -3.80
N LYS A 119 2.55 -8.11 -4.07
CA LYS A 119 2.48 -9.29 -3.17
C LYS A 119 3.26 -9.10 -1.86
N TYR A 120 3.23 -7.89 -1.30
CA TYR A 120 3.82 -7.53 -0.03
C TYR A 120 3.22 -8.40 1.07
N ASN A 121 4.10 -8.97 1.89
CA ASN A 121 3.78 -9.79 3.06
C ASN A 121 2.79 -10.96 2.87
N THR A 122 2.49 -11.42 1.64
CA THR A 122 1.65 -12.61 1.39
C THR A 122 2.31 -13.92 1.83
N LYS A 123 3.44 -13.84 2.51
CA LYS A 123 4.19 -14.97 3.00
C LYS A 123 3.61 -15.37 4.36
N ASP A 124 2.57 -16.18 4.28
CA ASP A 124 2.66 -17.56 4.78
C ASP A 124 3.93 -18.20 4.21
N LYS A 125 5.12 -17.73 4.60
CA LYS A 125 6.29 -18.59 4.53
C LYS A 125 5.98 -19.62 5.60
N PRO A 126 5.62 -20.89 5.28
CA PRO A 126 5.86 -21.93 6.25
C PRO A 126 7.30 -21.72 6.67
N LYS A 127 7.54 -21.53 7.97
CA LYS A 127 8.89 -21.48 8.52
C LYS A 127 9.60 -22.60 7.79
N SER A 128 10.61 -22.27 6.97
CA SER A 128 11.53 -23.28 6.48
C SER A 128 12.01 -23.94 7.75
N ARG A 129 11.45 -25.12 8.07
CA ARG A 129 12.00 -26.02 9.04
C ARG A 129 13.39 -26.21 8.49
N LYS A 130 14.37 -25.52 9.07
CA LYS A 130 15.76 -25.93 8.94
C LYS A 130 15.69 -27.42 9.24
N SER A 131 15.92 -28.25 8.24
CA SER A 131 15.88 -29.69 8.39
C SER A 131 16.64 -30.01 9.68
N PRO A 132 16.04 -30.71 10.64
CA PRO A 132 16.75 -31.08 11.86
C PRO A 132 18.07 -31.69 11.44
N LYS A 133 19.16 -31.12 11.93
CA LYS A 133 20.50 -31.68 11.71
C LYS A 133 20.41 -33.12 12.21
N ARG A 134 20.47 -34.08 11.30
CA ARG A 134 20.28 -35.51 11.57
C ARG A 134 21.29 -35.92 12.64
N GLY A 135 20.82 -36.19 13.86
CA GLY A 135 21.71 -36.68 14.92
C GLY A 135 21.34 -36.35 16.38
N THR A 136 20.26 -35.64 16.69
CA THR A 136 19.88 -35.41 18.10
C THR A 136 18.47 -35.96 18.39
N PRO A 137 18.31 -36.84 19.41
CA PRO A 137 17.00 -37.30 19.86
C PRO A 137 16.12 -36.11 20.27
N ALA A 138 14.85 -36.16 19.86
CA ALA A 138 13.87 -35.12 20.15
C ALA A 138 13.58 -35.04 21.65
N PRO A 139 13.65 -33.85 22.28
CA PRO A 139 12.98 -33.64 23.56
C PRO A 139 11.48 -33.45 23.31
N ASP A 140 10.67 -34.28 23.97
CA ASP A 140 9.23 -34.09 24.06
C ASP A 140 8.96 -32.83 24.89
N SER A 141 8.64 -31.71 24.22
CA SER A 141 8.16 -30.50 24.90
C SER A 141 7.30 -29.61 24.02
N PRO A 142 6.35 -28.87 24.65
CA PRO A 142 5.15 -28.35 23.99
C PRO A 142 5.45 -27.13 23.14
N SER A 143 4.69 -27.01 22.04
CA SER A 143 4.40 -25.80 21.27
C SER A 143 5.25 -24.57 21.60
N SER A 144 6.33 -24.40 20.84
CA SER A 144 7.14 -23.18 20.83
C SER A 144 6.26 -21.94 20.61
N PRO A 145 6.43 -20.86 21.40
CA PRO A 145 5.59 -19.67 21.29
C PRO A 145 5.68 -19.10 19.88
N GLU A 146 4.51 -18.86 19.31
CA GLU A 146 4.35 -18.15 18.05
C GLU A 146 5.04 -16.79 18.18
N LYS A 147 6.03 -16.54 17.31
CA LYS A 147 6.83 -15.33 17.37
C LYS A 147 5.93 -14.16 16.97
N GLU A 148 5.42 -13.43 17.95
CA GLU A 148 4.64 -12.21 17.74
C GLU A 148 5.35 -11.33 16.70
N ARG A 149 4.63 -11.04 15.61
CA ARG A 149 5.13 -10.15 14.56
C ARG A 149 5.13 -8.74 15.16
N LYS A 150 6.29 -8.08 15.13
CA LYS A 150 6.39 -6.69 15.58
C LYS A 150 5.45 -5.84 14.71
N PRO A 151 4.63 -4.95 15.31
CA PRO A 151 3.72 -4.11 14.55
C PRO A 151 4.50 -3.24 13.57
N ALA A 152 3.90 -3.00 12.40
CA ALA A 152 4.46 -2.11 11.40
C ALA A 152 4.63 -0.71 12.00
N LYS A 153 5.79 -0.09 11.74
CA LYS A 153 6.09 1.25 12.25
C LYS A 153 5.77 2.28 11.18
N ASN A 154 5.23 3.41 11.62
CA ASN A 154 5.08 4.58 10.77
C ASN A 154 6.45 5.09 10.31
N GLY A 155 6.49 5.62 9.10
CA GLY A 155 7.68 6.26 8.54
C GLY A 155 7.34 7.19 7.39
N TYR A 156 8.37 7.82 6.85
CA TYR A 156 8.30 8.81 5.79
C TYR A 156 8.99 8.28 4.54
N VAL A 157 8.51 8.72 3.38
CA VAL A 157 9.23 8.65 2.11
C VAL A 157 9.60 10.07 1.73
N TYR A 158 10.83 10.28 1.27
CA TYR A 158 11.38 11.59 0.97
C TYR A 158 12.16 11.59 -0.34
N VAL A 159 12.40 12.80 -0.85
CA VAL A 159 13.25 13.05 -2.01
C VAL A 159 14.31 14.08 -1.64
N TYR A 160 15.57 13.76 -1.92
CA TYR A 160 16.70 14.68 -1.76
C TYR A 160 17.35 14.98 -3.09
N THR A 161 17.90 16.18 -3.19
CA THR A 161 18.82 16.57 -4.26
C THR A 161 20.16 17.01 -3.65
N SER A 162 21.17 17.14 -4.50
CA SER A 162 22.50 17.63 -4.13
C SER A 162 23.08 18.36 -5.33
N GLU A 163 23.72 19.50 -5.11
CA GLU A 163 24.40 20.27 -6.16
C GLU A 163 25.45 19.43 -6.89
N ARG A 164 26.15 18.55 -6.15
CA ARG A 164 27.16 17.62 -6.69
C ARG A 164 26.58 16.39 -7.39
N CYS A 165 25.25 16.23 -7.37
CA CYS A 165 24.53 15.17 -8.07
C CYS A 165 23.52 15.78 -9.03
N ALA A 166 23.92 16.81 -9.78
CA ALA A 166 23.03 17.49 -10.71
C ALA A 166 22.35 16.49 -11.67
N GLY A 167 21.06 16.72 -11.95
CA GLY A 167 20.24 15.82 -12.76
C GLY A 167 19.85 14.50 -12.08
N HIS A 168 20.23 14.31 -10.81
CA HIS A 168 19.88 13.12 -10.03
C HIS A 168 19.21 13.49 -8.71
N VAL A 169 18.32 12.61 -8.28
CA VAL A 169 17.63 12.71 -6.99
C VAL A 169 17.71 11.40 -6.24
N LYS A 170 17.73 11.49 -4.92
CA LYS A 170 17.74 10.34 -4.03
C LYS A 170 16.35 10.15 -3.45
N ILE A 171 15.79 8.96 -3.62
CA ILE A 171 14.50 8.59 -3.03
C ILE A 171 14.76 7.52 -1.97
N GLY A 172 14.23 7.72 -0.78
CA GLY A 172 14.40 6.78 0.32
C GLY A 172 13.29 6.88 1.35
N MET A 173 13.36 6.03 2.36
CA MET A 173 12.46 6.05 3.50
C MET A 173 13.20 6.18 4.84
N THR A 174 12.47 6.56 5.88
CA THR A 174 12.96 6.60 7.26
C THR A 174 11.81 6.38 8.25
N SER A 175 12.09 5.76 9.39
CA SER A 175 11.14 5.67 10.51
C SER A 175 11.18 6.87 11.46
N THR A 176 12.14 7.78 11.27
CA THR A 176 12.26 9.05 12.02
C THR A 176 11.79 10.19 11.13
N THR A 177 12.26 11.43 11.32
CA THR A 177 11.99 12.53 10.39
C THR A 177 12.91 12.47 9.16
N PRO A 178 12.46 12.97 7.99
CA PRO A 178 13.32 13.15 6.82
C PRO A 178 14.56 13.97 7.15
N GLN A 179 14.41 15.12 7.83
CA GLN A 179 15.53 15.99 8.17
C GLN A 179 16.59 15.27 9.03
N GLY A 180 16.18 14.55 10.08
CA GLY A 180 17.14 13.80 10.90
C GLY A 180 17.88 12.70 10.11
N ARG A 181 17.30 12.22 9.00
CA ARG A 181 17.96 11.29 8.09
C ARG A 181 19.01 11.97 7.20
N VAL A 182 18.79 13.23 6.80
CA VAL A 182 19.79 14.08 6.14
C VAL A 182 20.99 14.25 7.02
N ASP A 183 20.77 14.70 8.25
CA ASP A 183 21.85 15.03 9.18
C ASP A 183 22.74 13.79 9.43
N GLN A 184 22.12 12.60 9.52
CA GLN A 184 22.84 11.32 9.62
C GLN A 184 23.69 11.02 8.37
N TRP A 185 23.21 11.34 7.17
CA TRP A 185 23.95 11.09 5.94
C TRP A 185 25.06 12.09 5.70
N GLU A 186 24.84 13.36 6.02
CA GLU A 186 25.88 14.39 5.99
C GLU A 186 27.02 14.00 6.93
N GLN A 187 26.70 13.48 8.13
CA GLN A 187 27.71 12.96 9.06
C GLN A 187 28.45 11.71 8.54
N ARG A 188 27.80 10.82 7.80
CA ARG A 188 28.38 9.52 7.38
C ARG A 188 29.12 9.56 6.06
N CYS A 189 28.51 10.12 5.01
CA CYS A 189 29.09 10.11 3.66
C CYS A 189 29.47 11.52 3.20
N ASN A 190 29.33 12.62 3.98
CA ASN A 190 29.75 14.05 3.83
C ASN A 190 30.13 14.62 2.43
N LEU A 191 29.75 13.97 1.36
CA LEU A 191 30.19 14.23 -0.01
C LEU A 191 29.21 15.16 -0.70
N PHE A 192 27.99 15.27 -0.17
CA PHE A 192 26.84 15.90 -0.78
C PHE A 192 26.20 16.80 0.27
N LYS A 193 26.22 18.12 0.04
CA LYS A 193 25.27 19.02 0.73
C LYS A 193 23.90 18.64 0.22
N THR A 194 23.19 17.79 0.95
CA THR A 194 21.90 17.26 0.51
C THR A 194 20.78 18.19 0.94
N ARG A 195 19.91 18.54 0.00
CA ARG A 195 18.76 19.40 0.24
C ARG A 195 17.47 18.60 0.14
N LEU A 196 16.63 18.67 1.18
CA LEU A 196 15.27 18.13 1.13
C LEU A 196 14.49 18.86 0.06
N ILE A 197 13.90 18.13 -0.87
CA ILE A 197 12.89 18.71 -1.76
C ILE A 197 11.60 18.82 -0.96
N SER A 198 11.06 20.03 -0.84
CA SER A 198 9.85 20.30 -0.06
C SER A 198 8.67 19.50 -0.62
N ASP A 199 7.96 18.80 0.26
CA ASP A 199 6.74 18.08 -0.07
C ASP A 199 5.66 18.43 0.96
N PRO A 200 4.68 19.28 0.60
CA PRO A 200 3.61 19.72 1.52
C PRO A 200 2.75 18.58 2.07
N GLU A 201 2.67 17.47 1.34
CA GLU A 201 1.94 16.26 1.72
C GLU A 201 2.81 15.27 2.52
N SER A 202 4.03 15.64 2.92
CA SER A 202 4.90 14.75 3.68
C SER A 202 4.37 14.53 5.10
N HIS A 203 3.93 13.32 5.38
CA HIS A 203 3.50 12.89 6.71
C HIS A 203 3.94 11.43 6.96
N PRO A 204 4.02 10.97 8.21
CA PRO A 204 4.33 9.58 8.50
C PRO A 204 3.12 8.68 8.17
N PHE A 205 3.38 7.46 7.69
CA PHE A 205 2.34 6.45 7.41
C PHE A 205 2.86 5.02 7.55
N LEU A 206 1.95 4.06 7.70
CA LEU A 206 2.27 2.63 7.78
C LEU A 206 2.77 2.10 6.43
N HIS A 207 3.61 1.07 6.46
CA HIS A 207 4.14 0.41 5.25
C HIS A 207 4.91 1.33 4.29
N CYS A 208 5.58 2.37 4.78
CA CYS A 208 6.41 3.25 3.95
C CYS A 208 7.51 2.51 3.17
N GLU A 209 8.00 1.37 3.68
CA GLU A 209 8.94 0.49 2.98
C GLU A 209 8.32 -0.10 1.69
N LEU A 210 7.01 -0.36 1.67
CA LEU A 210 6.32 -0.83 0.49
C LEU A 210 6.33 0.25 -0.60
N VAL A 211 6.00 1.50 -0.26
CA VAL A 211 6.06 2.63 -1.20
C VAL A 211 7.46 2.77 -1.79
N GLU A 212 8.50 2.73 -0.96
CA GLU A 212 9.88 2.79 -1.44
C GLU A 212 10.21 1.65 -2.42
N LYS A 213 9.74 0.42 -2.15
CA LYS A 213 9.92 -0.73 -3.05
C LYS A 213 9.15 -0.58 -4.36
N LEU A 214 7.93 -0.02 -4.32
CA LEU A 214 7.10 0.23 -5.51
C LEU A 214 7.77 1.26 -6.41
N ILE A 215 8.25 2.37 -5.83
CA ILE A 215 9.00 3.40 -6.55
C ILE A 215 10.30 2.82 -7.14
N LYS A 216 11.05 2.02 -6.36
CA LYS A 216 12.25 1.32 -6.85
C LYS A 216 11.95 0.41 -8.03
N ALA A 217 10.80 -0.27 -8.04
CA ALA A 217 10.39 -1.14 -9.12
C ALA A 217 9.93 -0.36 -10.36
N GLU A 218 9.11 0.68 -10.19
CA GLU A 218 8.63 1.53 -11.28
C GLU A 218 9.78 2.28 -11.96
N LEU A 219 10.68 2.88 -11.19
CA LEU A 219 11.77 3.71 -11.67
C LEU A 219 13.06 2.92 -11.92
N ASN A 220 12.98 1.60 -12.12
CA ASN A 220 14.16 0.74 -12.24
C ASN A 220 15.15 1.24 -13.32
N ASN A 221 14.66 1.63 -14.50
CA ASN A 221 15.51 2.06 -15.61
C ASN A 221 16.15 3.44 -15.37
N TYR A 222 15.59 4.24 -14.46
CA TYR A 222 16.15 5.52 -14.04
C TYR A 222 17.10 5.39 -12.84
N ARG A 223 17.10 4.24 -12.18
CA ARG A 223 17.90 3.99 -10.98
C ARG A 223 19.39 3.94 -11.33
N ARG A 224 20.18 4.69 -10.57
CA ARG A 224 21.63 4.82 -10.67
C ARG A 224 22.30 4.38 -9.37
N LYS A 225 23.57 3.98 -9.49
CA LYS A 225 24.47 3.73 -8.38
C LYS A 225 25.81 4.39 -8.60
N TYR A 226 26.50 4.68 -7.50
CA TYR A 226 27.91 5.08 -7.51
C TYR A 226 28.60 4.48 -6.29
N ALA A 227 29.94 4.38 -6.35
CA ALA A 227 30.77 3.99 -5.23
C ALA A 227 31.07 5.21 -4.34
N CYS A 228 30.61 5.26 -3.07
CA CYS A 228 31.02 6.33 -2.14
C CYS A 228 32.45 6.01 -1.67
N PRO A 229 33.43 6.90 -1.90
CA PRO A 229 34.81 6.70 -1.43
C PRO A 229 34.94 6.79 0.10
N ILE A 230 33.95 7.39 0.78
CA ILE A 230 33.93 7.56 2.24
C ILE A 230 33.29 6.34 2.92
N CYS A 231 32.12 5.91 2.45
CA CYS A 231 31.43 4.77 3.03
C CYS A 231 32.19 3.48 2.75
N ARG A 232 32.52 2.73 3.80
CA ARG A 232 33.09 1.38 3.71
C ARG A 232 32.11 0.34 4.22
N ASN A 233 32.05 -0.81 3.58
CA ASN A 233 31.36 -1.99 4.11
C ASN A 233 32.26 -2.68 5.16
N ASP A 234 31.76 -3.78 5.74
CA ASP A 234 32.49 -4.52 6.79
C ASP A 234 33.82 -5.13 6.27
N SER A 235 33.96 -5.34 4.96
CA SER A 235 35.21 -5.78 4.33
C SER A 235 36.17 -4.63 3.98
N GLY A 236 35.81 -3.38 4.29
CA GLY A 236 36.63 -2.20 4.02
C GLY A 236 36.54 -1.69 2.57
N GLU A 237 35.66 -2.24 1.74
CA GLU A 237 35.45 -1.83 0.35
C GLU A 237 34.46 -0.66 0.24
N PRO A 238 34.57 0.20 -0.79
CA PRO A 238 33.61 1.28 -1.02
C PRO A 238 32.16 0.76 -1.12
N VAL A 239 31.24 1.40 -0.38
CA VAL A 239 29.80 1.08 -0.45
C VAL A 239 29.20 1.62 -1.75
N GLN A 240 28.40 0.78 -2.40
CA GLN A 240 27.61 1.15 -3.57
C GLN A 240 26.27 1.75 -3.12
N HIS A 241 26.07 3.05 -3.34
CA HIS A 241 24.79 3.71 -3.08
C HIS A 241 23.89 3.57 -4.30
N GLY A 242 22.83 2.76 -4.19
CA GLY A 242 21.93 2.49 -5.29
C GLY A 242 20.56 3.14 -5.18
N GLU A 243 20.43 4.26 -4.48
CA GLU A 243 19.12 4.91 -4.20
C GLU A 243 18.98 6.24 -4.95
N TRP A 244 19.77 6.44 -6.00
CA TRP A 244 19.76 7.62 -6.83
C TRP A 244 19.03 7.35 -8.15
N TYR A 245 18.43 8.38 -8.73
CA TYR A 245 17.61 8.29 -9.93
C TYR A 245 17.92 9.46 -10.86
N ALA A 246 18.14 9.16 -12.13
CA ALA A 246 18.37 10.16 -13.18
C ALA A 246 17.03 10.73 -13.69
N ILE A 247 16.35 11.50 -12.84
CA ILE A 247 15.06 12.18 -13.08
C ILE A 247 15.06 13.54 -12.37
N SER A 248 14.13 14.42 -12.74
CA SER A 248 13.93 15.70 -12.04
C SER A 248 13.29 15.50 -10.65
N GLY A 249 13.44 16.51 -9.80
CA GLY A 249 12.79 16.56 -8.48
C GLY A 249 11.26 16.46 -8.57
N ASP A 250 10.66 17.13 -9.54
CA ASP A 250 9.21 17.13 -9.73
C ASP A 250 8.68 15.73 -10.08
N VAL A 251 9.33 15.02 -11.01
CA VAL A 251 8.96 13.65 -11.38
C VAL A 251 9.12 12.69 -10.19
N ALA A 252 10.17 12.87 -9.39
CA ALA A 252 10.35 12.07 -8.18
C ALA A 252 9.27 12.34 -7.14
N LEU A 253 8.91 13.60 -6.89
CA LEU A 253 7.83 13.97 -5.99
C LEU A 253 6.48 13.45 -6.47
N GLU A 254 6.16 13.60 -7.75
CA GLU A 254 4.93 13.08 -8.34
C GLU A 254 4.84 11.56 -8.16
N THR A 255 5.95 10.85 -8.38
CA THR A 255 6.01 9.39 -8.19
C THR A 255 5.81 9.00 -6.71
N VAL A 256 6.44 9.74 -5.78
CA VAL A 256 6.26 9.53 -4.33
C VAL A 256 4.82 9.79 -3.91
N ARG A 257 4.22 10.92 -4.32
CA ARG A 257 2.83 11.30 -4.04
C ARG A 257 1.87 10.24 -4.54
N LYS A 258 2.00 9.85 -5.81
CA LYS A 258 1.17 8.81 -6.44
C LYS A 258 1.08 7.53 -5.60
N TRP A 259 2.22 6.97 -5.19
CA TRP A 259 2.25 5.74 -4.40
C TRP A 259 1.85 5.94 -2.94
N ARG A 260 2.21 7.08 -2.34
CA ARG A 260 1.79 7.42 -0.96
C ARG A 260 0.28 7.57 -0.89
N SER A 261 -0.33 8.43 -1.70
CA SER A 261 -1.77 8.67 -1.71
C SER A 261 -2.54 7.38 -1.98
N TRP A 262 -2.10 6.56 -2.94
CA TRP A 262 -2.70 5.24 -3.14
C TRP A 262 -2.67 4.38 -1.87
N LEU A 263 -1.53 4.29 -1.19
CA LEU A 263 -1.42 3.45 0.00
C LEU A 263 -2.20 4.02 1.19
N VAL A 264 -2.16 5.34 1.40
CA VAL A 264 -2.77 6.04 2.53
C VAL A 264 -4.27 6.14 2.37
N ASP A 265 -4.75 6.57 1.20
CA ASP A 265 -6.16 6.88 0.97
C ASP A 265 -6.96 5.61 0.69
N GLN A 266 -6.36 4.64 -0.02
CA GLN A 266 -7.08 3.43 -0.42
C GLN A 266 -6.90 2.26 0.56
N GLN A 267 -5.92 2.36 1.46
CA GLN A 267 -5.57 1.36 2.48
C GLN A 267 -5.61 -0.08 1.93
N PRO A 268 -4.80 -0.40 0.90
CA PRO A 268 -4.83 -1.70 0.25
C PRO A 268 -4.30 -2.85 1.11
N TYR A 269 -3.68 -2.54 2.26
CA TYR A 269 -3.13 -3.51 3.19
C TYR A 269 -3.65 -3.27 4.60
N SER A 270 -3.75 -4.35 5.39
CA SER A 270 -3.99 -4.28 6.83
C SER A 270 -2.76 -3.74 7.57
N GLU A 271 -2.88 -3.48 8.87
CA GLU A 271 -1.75 -3.07 9.73
C GLU A 271 -0.60 -4.09 9.73
N ASP A 272 -0.91 -5.38 9.55
CA ASP A 272 0.07 -6.46 9.40
C ASP A 272 0.72 -6.51 8.02
N GLY A 273 0.32 -5.63 7.09
CA GLY A 273 0.83 -5.58 5.72
C GLY A 273 0.25 -6.67 4.82
N VAL A 274 -0.87 -7.28 5.20
CA VAL A 274 -1.58 -8.27 4.38
C VAL A 274 -2.51 -7.53 3.42
N MET A 275 -2.45 -7.84 2.13
CA MET A 275 -3.32 -7.22 1.13
C MET A 275 -4.79 -7.53 1.45
N GLN A 276 -5.61 -6.48 1.48
CA GLN A 276 -7.04 -6.59 1.75
C GLN A 276 -7.74 -7.41 0.64
N PRO A 277 -8.77 -8.21 0.97
CA PRO A 277 -9.43 -9.09 0.00
C PRO A 277 -9.90 -8.39 -1.28
N ARG A 278 -10.48 -7.18 -1.17
CA ARG A 278 -10.91 -6.36 -2.31
C ARG A 278 -9.78 -6.01 -3.29
N TRP A 279 -8.59 -5.72 -2.76
CA TRP A 279 -7.40 -5.41 -3.55
C TRP A 279 -6.74 -6.66 -4.09
N SER A 280 -6.83 -7.78 -3.37
CA SER A 280 -6.41 -9.10 -3.85
C SER A 280 -7.23 -9.53 -5.07
N GLU A 281 -8.52 -9.22 -5.10
CA GLU A 281 -9.37 -9.50 -6.27
C GLU A 281 -9.00 -8.62 -7.47
N LYS A 282 -8.84 -7.30 -7.25
CA LYS A 282 -8.32 -6.38 -8.29
C LYS A 282 -6.96 -6.86 -8.82
N TYR A 283 -6.08 -7.33 -7.93
CA TYR A 283 -4.78 -7.90 -8.29
C TYR A 283 -4.92 -9.12 -9.22
N LYS A 284 -5.81 -10.07 -8.91
CA LYS A 284 -6.05 -11.25 -9.76
C LYS A 284 -6.61 -10.86 -11.13
N THR A 285 -7.63 -10.01 -11.16
CA THR A 285 -8.20 -9.52 -12.42
C THR A 285 -7.15 -8.81 -13.27
N PHE A 286 -6.24 -8.07 -12.64
CA PHE A 286 -5.14 -7.40 -13.32
C PHE A 286 -4.14 -8.39 -13.91
N LEU A 287 -3.77 -9.44 -13.17
CA LEU A 287 -2.92 -10.53 -13.67
C LEU A 287 -3.53 -11.25 -14.87
N GLU A 288 -4.83 -11.55 -14.82
CA GLU A 288 -5.53 -12.21 -15.91
C GLU A 288 -5.56 -11.35 -17.17
N LYS A 289 -5.84 -10.05 -17.04
CA LYS A 289 -5.85 -9.11 -18.18
C LYS A 289 -4.47 -8.90 -18.76
N THR A 290 -3.44 -8.83 -17.92
CA THR A 290 -2.05 -8.58 -18.37
C THR A 290 -1.43 -9.80 -19.04
N ALA A 291 -1.88 -11.02 -18.72
CA ALA A 291 -1.51 -12.22 -19.46
C ALA A 291 -2.04 -12.23 -20.91
N LEU A 292 -3.01 -11.35 -21.24
CA LEU A 292 -3.68 -11.30 -22.54
C LEU A 292 -3.17 -10.17 -23.46
N VAL A 293 -2.30 -9.26 -22.99
CA VAL A 293 -1.79 -8.14 -23.80
C VAL A 293 -0.48 -8.54 -24.52
N PRO A 294 -0.43 -8.54 -25.86
CA PRO A 294 0.79 -8.85 -26.61
C PRO A 294 1.92 -7.86 -26.32
N THR A 295 3.14 -8.37 -26.15
CA THR A 295 4.37 -7.67 -25.75
C THR A 295 4.87 -6.56 -26.69
N ASN A 296 4.17 -6.26 -27.79
CA ASN A 296 4.68 -5.43 -28.89
C ASN A 296 3.89 -4.15 -29.15
N THR A 297 2.91 -3.80 -28.33
CA THR A 297 2.10 -2.59 -28.56
C THR A 297 2.53 -1.46 -27.62
N ASP A 298 3.32 -0.55 -28.20
CA ASP A 298 3.64 0.80 -27.74
C ASP A 298 4.83 0.97 -26.74
N PRO A 299 6.08 1.14 -27.23
CA PRO A 299 7.22 1.55 -26.40
C PRO A 299 7.07 2.98 -25.81
N ALA A 300 6.15 3.80 -26.32
CA ALA A 300 5.79 5.09 -25.75
C ALA A 300 4.62 5.00 -24.75
N GLY A 301 4.12 3.78 -24.48
CA GLY A 301 3.12 3.45 -23.47
C GLY A 301 3.68 3.60 -22.05
N LYS A 302 4.10 4.82 -21.71
CA LYS A 302 4.47 5.29 -20.38
C LYS A 302 3.50 4.70 -19.36
N ASN A 303 3.92 3.72 -18.56
CA ASN A 303 3.32 3.20 -17.32
C ASN A 303 1.79 3.40 -17.07
N LYS A 304 0.93 3.42 -18.09
CA LYS A 304 -0.52 3.72 -17.96
C LYS A 304 -1.22 2.72 -17.07
N TRP A 305 -0.65 1.52 -16.99
CA TRP A 305 -1.11 0.45 -16.13
C TRP A 305 -0.91 0.81 -14.63
N VAL A 306 0.16 1.54 -14.27
CA VAL A 306 0.37 2.05 -12.90
C VAL A 306 -0.74 3.03 -12.57
N ASP A 307 -1.03 3.95 -13.48
CA ASP A 307 -2.07 4.97 -13.29
C ASP A 307 -3.45 4.32 -13.10
N ALA A 308 -3.74 3.25 -13.86
CA ALA A 308 -4.94 2.44 -13.69
C ALA A 308 -4.96 1.65 -12.36
N TRP A 309 -3.80 1.18 -11.91
CA TRP A 309 -3.68 0.44 -10.65
C TRP A 309 -3.97 1.33 -9.44
N VAL A 310 -3.38 2.53 -9.42
CA VAL A 310 -3.49 3.46 -8.28
C VAL A 310 -4.87 4.12 -8.17
N GLN A 311 -5.71 4.02 -9.20
CA GLN A 311 -7.10 4.49 -9.10
C GLN A 311 -7.86 3.79 -7.97
N PRO A 312 -8.79 4.50 -7.31
CA PRO A 312 -9.76 3.89 -6.40
C PRO A 312 -10.49 2.72 -7.05
N LEU A 313 -11.00 1.81 -6.24
CA LEU A 313 -11.86 0.75 -6.72
C LEU A 313 -13.13 1.36 -7.32
N THR A 314 -13.49 0.93 -8.52
CA THR A 314 -14.76 1.31 -9.13
C THR A 314 -15.91 0.62 -8.42
N ASN A 315 -17.12 1.21 -8.43
CA ASN A 315 -18.33 0.58 -7.90
C ASN A 315 -18.54 -0.85 -8.44
N LYS A 316 -18.14 -1.10 -9.69
CA LYS A 316 -18.21 -2.42 -10.31
C LYS A 316 -17.24 -3.42 -9.66
N GLU A 317 -15.99 -3.00 -9.38
CA GLU A 317 -15.01 -3.84 -8.69
C GLU A 317 -15.44 -4.10 -7.24
N GLU A 318 -15.99 -3.09 -6.56
CA GLU A 318 -16.54 -3.26 -5.22
C GLU A 318 -17.71 -4.24 -5.18
N LEU A 319 -18.65 -4.12 -6.14
CA LEU A 319 -19.78 -5.06 -6.27
C LEU A 319 -19.30 -6.46 -6.63
N SER A 320 -18.32 -6.59 -7.53
CA SER A 320 -17.74 -7.88 -7.91
C SER A 320 -17.12 -8.60 -6.72
N PHE A 321 -16.43 -7.86 -5.84
CA PHE A 321 -15.90 -8.41 -4.60
C PHE A 321 -17.02 -8.84 -3.65
N LYS A 322 -18.02 -7.99 -3.39
CA LYS A 322 -19.16 -8.34 -2.53
C LYS A 322 -19.90 -9.58 -3.04
N TYR A 323 -20.05 -9.71 -4.35
CA TYR A 323 -20.67 -10.87 -4.97
C TYR A 323 -19.80 -12.13 -4.83
N SER A 324 -18.51 -12.04 -5.14
CA SER A 324 -17.61 -13.20 -5.05
C SER A 324 -17.44 -13.71 -3.61
N ASP A 325 -17.42 -12.81 -2.64
CA ASP A 325 -17.39 -13.14 -1.22
C ASP A 325 -18.69 -13.83 -0.77
N SER A 326 -19.84 -13.28 -1.17
CA SER A 326 -21.16 -13.90 -0.92
C SER A 326 -21.28 -15.28 -1.56
N THR A 327 -20.77 -15.49 -2.77
CA THR A 327 -20.80 -16.82 -3.40
C THR A 327 -19.97 -17.86 -2.66
N LYS A 328 -18.84 -17.47 -2.05
CA LYS A 328 -18.03 -18.39 -1.23
C LYS A 328 -18.72 -18.76 0.06
N GLU A 329 -19.41 -17.81 0.69
CA GLU A 329 -20.27 -18.13 1.84
C GLU A 329 -21.36 -19.12 1.41
N VAL A 330 -22.02 -18.90 0.27
CA VAL A 330 -23.04 -19.81 -0.26
C VAL A 330 -22.47 -21.21 -0.56
N GLU A 331 -21.27 -21.31 -1.13
CA GLU A 331 -20.61 -22.61 -1.36
C GLU A 331 -20.25 -23.33 -0.05
N TYR A 332 -19.76 -22.60 0.96
CA TYR A 332 -19.51 -23.15 2.29
C TYR A 332 -20.79 -23.68 2.92
N TRP A 333 -21.87 -22.90 2.85
CA TRP A 333 -23.21 -23.33 3.28
C TRP A 333 -23.72 -24.52 2.49
N ARG A 334 -23.51 -24.56 1.17
CA ARG A 334 -23.90 -25.69 0.31
C ARG A 334 -23.20 -26.98 0.72
N LEU A 335 -21.90 -26.92 1.04
CA LEU A 335 -21.16 -28.07 1.55
C LEU A 335 -21.70 -28.52 2.91
N GLY A 336 -21.97 -27.59 3.83
CA GLY A 336 -22.60 -27.91 5.12
C GLY A 336 -23.99 -28.53 4.99
N ILE A 337 -24.81 -28.06 4.05
CA ILE A 337 -26.14 -28.63 3.75
C ILE A 337 -25.98 -30.02 3.15
N HIS A 338 -25.03 -30.22 2.23
CA HIS A 338 -24.78 -31.52 1.64
C HIS A 338 -24.37 -32.55 2.70
N ASP A 339 -23.44 -32.19 3.60
CA ASP A 339 -23.03 -33.05 4.72
C ASP A 339 -24.20 -33.33 5.67
N PHE A 340 -25.00 -32.31 5.99
CA PHE A 340 -26.20 -32.49 6.80
C PHE A 340 -27.19 -33.47 6.15
N LEU A 341 -27.49 -33.29 4.86
CA LEU A 341 -28.40 -34.18 4.13
C LEU A 341 -27.84 -35.60 4.02
N TRP A 342 -26.53 -35.75 3.82
CA TRP A 342 -25.88 -37.05 3.81
C TRP A 342 -26.07 -37.81 5.13
N HIS A 343 -25.73 -37.19 6.26
CA HIS A 343 -25.91 -37.79 7.59
C HIS A 343 -27.39 -38.06 7.89
N TYR A 344 -28.27 -37.16 7.45
CA TYR A 344 -29.71 -37.34 7.55
C TYR A 344 -30.16 -38.61 6.81
N PHE A 345 -29.80 -38.78 5.53
CA PHE A 345 -30.16 -39.97 4.76
C PHE A 345 -29.51 -41.26 5.29
N GLU A 346 -28.28 -41.19 5.83
CA GLU A 346 -27.60 -42.34 6.44
C GLU A 346 -28.35 -42.87 7.67
N ILE A 347 -28.85 -41.96 8.53
CA ILE A 347 -29.71 -42.32 9.67
C ILE A 347 -30.98 -43.02 9.16
N PHE A 348 -31.64 -42.50 8.12
CA PHE A 348 -32.84 -43.11 7.55
C PHE A 348 -32.56 -44.49 6.91
N GLY A 349 -31.41 -44.65 6.25
CA GLY A 349 -30.98 -45.95 5.69
C GLY A 349 -30.77 -47.02 6.77
N HIS A 350 -30.33 -46.62 7.98
CA HIS A 350 -30.27 -47.54 9.13
C HIS A 350 -31.65 -47.97 9.63
N PHE A 351 -32.64 -47.08 9.58
CA PHE A 351 -34.01 -47.39 10.02
C PHE A 351 -34.75 -48.35 9.10
N GLU A 352 -34.53 -48.28 7.78
CA GLU A 352 -35.17 -49.17 6.81
C GLU A 352 -34.83 -50.66 7.07
N ARG A 353 -33.68 -50.92 7.68
CA ARG A 353 -33.21 -52.26 8.05
C ARG A 353 -33.90 -52.85 9.30
N THR A 354 -34.68 -52.07 10.05
CA THR A 354 -35.28 -52.49 11.36
C THR A 354 -36.75 -52.94 11.32
N GLY A 355 -37.42 -52.96 10.17
CA GLY A 355 -38.68 -53.70 9.98
C GLY A 355 -39.95 -53.14 10.67
N LYS A 356 -41.03 -53.94 10.60
CA LYS A 356 -42.48 -53.61 10.70
C LYS A 356 -42.96 -52.63 11.79
N LYS A 357 -42.18 -52.35 12.84
CA LYS A 357 -42.52 -51.33 13.86
C LYS A 357 -42.37 -49.89 13.34
N PHE A 358 -41.64 -49.70 12.25
CA PHE A 358 -41.34 -48.39 11.68
C PHE A 358 -42.57 -47.67 11.07
N VAL A 359 -43.56 -48.43 10.58
CA VAL A 359 -44.76 -47.87 9.92
C VAL A 359 -45.54 -46.93 10.85
N VAL A 360 -45.49 -47.17 12.17
CA VAL A 360 -46.19 -46.35 13.16
C VAL A 360 -45.48 -45.02 13.43
N ILE A 361 -44.14 -44.97 13.29
CA ILE A 361 -43.32 -43.80 13.62
C ILE A 361 -43.04 -42.95 12.37
N LEU A 362 -43.16 -43.52 11.17
CA LEU A 362 -42.93 -42.86 9.88
C LEU A 362 -43.65 -41.50 9.73
N PRO A 363 -44.93 -41.33 10.12
CA PRO A 363 -45.61 -40.04 9.99
C PRO A 363 -44.99 -38.95 10.89
N LEU A 364 -44.53 -39.33 12.09
CA LEU A 364 -43.88 -38.39 13.02
C LEU A 364 -42.52 -37.95 12.47
N LEU A 365 -41.71 -38.89 11.98
CA LEU A 365 -40.41 -38.60 11.37
C LEU A 365 -40.54 -37.75 10.10
N PHE A 366 -41.55 -38.03 9.27
CA PHE A 366 -41.84 -37.21 8.09
C PHE A 366 -42.23 -35.78 8.47
N THR A 367 -43.00 -35.61 9.55
CA THR A 367 -43.40 -34.28 10.04
C THR A 367 -42.22 -33.51 10.61
N VAL A 368 -41.40 -34.16 11.45
CA VAL A 368 -40.16 -33.56 12.00
C VAL A 368 -39.19 -33.20 10.87
N SER A 369 -39.09 -34.04 9.84
CA SER A 369 -38.27 -33.79 8.66
C SER A 369 -38.71 -32.55 7.90
N ILE A 370 -40.01 -32.42 7.60
CA ILE A 370 -40.56 -31.26 6.90
C ILE A 370 -40.32 -29.99 7.71
N VAL A 371 -40.58 -30.03 9.03
CA VAL A 371 -40.37 -28.88 9.91
C VAL A 371 -38.89 -28.51 9.98
N SER A 372 -37.98 -29.49 10.02
CA SER A 372 -36.54 -29.24 10.06
C SER A 372 -36.04 -28.67 8.74
N LEU A 373 -36.48 -29.20 7.59
CA LEU A 373 -36.16 -28.66 6.26
C LEU A 373 -36.76 -27.26 6.05
N ALA A 374 -37.94 -27.00 6.60
CA ALA A 374 -38.57 -25.68 6.59
C ALA A 374 -37.79 -24.67 7.43
N ALA A 375 -37.43 -25.05 8.66
CA ALA A 375 -36.59 -24.23 9.53
C ALA A 375 -35.22 -23.96 8.89
N LEU A 376 -34.60 -24.98 8.28
CA LEU A 376 -33.34 -24.83 7.54
C LEU A 376 -33.52 -23.88 6.34
N GLY A 377 -34.61 -24.01 5.58
CA GLY A 377 -34.94 -23.12 4.46
C GLY A 377 -35.12 -21.66 4.88
N ILE A 378 -35.77 -21.43 6.04
CA ILE A 378 -35.92 -20.09 6.63
C ILE A 378 -34.55 -19.54 7.09
N PHE A 379 -33.72 -20.40 7.70
CA PHE A 379 -32.38 -20.00 8.18
C PHE A 379 -31.40 -19.70 7.03
N LEU A 380 -31.54 -20.39 5.90
CA LEU A 380 -30.68 -20.25 4.72
C LEU A 380 -31.11 -19.13 3.78
N TYR A 381 -32.37 -18.67 3.82
CA TYR A 381 -32.83 -17.60 2.95
C TYR A 381 -32.76 -16.22 3.63
N ILE A 382 -31.75 -15.45 3.25
CA ILE A 382 -31.46 -14.07 3.69
C ILE A 382 -32.60 -13.07 3.35
N SER A 383 -33.61 -13.47 2.58
CA SER A 383 -34.77 -12.65 2.22
C SER A 383 -36.02 -13.11 2.97
N ALA A 384 -36.54 -12.25 3.86
CA ALA A 384 -37.80 -12.47 4.57
C ALA A 384 -38.98 -12.81 3.64
N ARG A 385 -38.93 -12.35 2.37
CA ARG A 385 -39.97 -12.64 1.36
C ARG A 385 -39.96 -14.09 0.91
N CYS A 386 -38.78 -14.69 0.76
CA CYS A 386 -38.66 -16.10 0.36
C CYS A 386 -39.06 -17.04 1.51
N ALA A 387 -38.65 -16.71 2.74
CA ALA A 387 -39.07 -17.44 3.94
C ALA A 387 -40.61 -17.43 4.09
N PHE A 388 -41.25 -16.27 3.86
CA PHE A 388 -42.70 -16.14 3.89
C PHE A 388 -43.41 -17.03 2.85
N ILE A 389 -42.95 -17.01 1.59
CA ILE A 389 -43.54 -17.85 0.51
C ILE A 389 -43.39 -19.34 0.83
N PHE A 390 -42.24 -19.74 1.38
CA PHE A 390 -41.99 -21.14 1.74
C PHE A 390 -42.92 -21.61 2.86
N VAL A 391 -43.07 -20.81 3.93
CA VAL A 391 -43.98 -21.11 5.06
C VAL A 391 -45.44 -21.19 4.58
N VAL A 392 -45.89 -20.24 3.76
CA VAL A 392 -47.25 -20.25 3.22
C VAL A 392 -47.48 -21.50 2.35
N SER A 393 -46.52 -21.87 1.51
CA SER A 393 -46.63 -23.06 0.65
C SER A 393 -46.66 -24.36 1.46
N THR A 394 -45.84 -24.47 2.53
CA THR A 394 -45.84 -25.66 3.40
C THR A 394 -47.14 -25.78 4.20
N ILE A 395 -47.69 -24.67 4.70
CA ILE A 395 -49.00 -24.65 5.36
C ILE A 395 -50.11 -25.06 4.39
N MET A 396 -50.10 -24.55 3.15
CA MET A 396 -51.09 -24.91 2.13
C MET A 396 -51.06 -26.40 1.77
N VAL A 397 -49.85 -26.99 1.62
CA VAL A 397 -49.71 -28.43 1.38
C VAL A 397 -50.19 -29.24 2.58
N TRP A 398 -49.91 -28.79 3.80
CA TRP A 398 -50.39 -29.45 5.01
C TRP A 398 -51.92 -29.40 5.13
N LEU A 399 -52.54 -28.26 4.80
CA LEU A 399 -53.99 -28.10 4.80
C LEU A 399 -54.68 -28.89 3.69
N TRP A 400 -54.07 -29.03 2.51
CA TRP A 400 -54.63 -29.84 1.42
C TRP A 400 -54.69 -31.33 1.79
N ARG A 401 -53.67 -31.81 2.50
CA ARG A 401 -53.54 -33.24 2.83
C ARG A 401 -54.45 -33.71 3.96
N ARG A 402 -55.12 -32.77 4.64
CA ARG A 402 -56.01 -33.02 5.76
C ARG A 402 -57.45 -32.88 5.30
#